data_AF-T0ZR50-F1
#
_entry.id   AF-T0ZR50-F1
#
_cell.length_a   1.000
_cell.length_b   1.000
_cell.length_c   1.000
_cell.angle_alpha   90.00
_cell.angle_beta   90.00
_cell.angle_gamma   90.00
#
_symmetry.space_group_name_H-M   'P 1'
#
loop_
_entity.id
_entity.type
_entity.pdbx_description
1 polymer ?
#
loop_
_entity_poly.entity_id
_entity_poly.type
_entity_poly.pdbx_seq_one_letter_code
_entity_poly.pdbx_strand_id
1 'polypeptide(L)'
;MTLSYLCGHSLGPLVRSTRARIEEELGAWGRMGIGGYGKSPLPWMRYAHDLRPTLARLVGARADEVAIMNSLTVNLHMLLARFYQPQGRRRKILIDAPVFPSDRMAVSSQIAWRGGDPSADLIVIG
;
A
#
# COMPACT_ATOMS: atom_id res chain seq x y z
N MET A 1 0.72 -36.01 -10.76
CA MET A 1 1.60 -34.91 -11.21
C MET A 1 1.63 -33.86 -10.10
N THR A 2 2.80 -33.59 -9.53
CA THR A 2 2.96 -32.64 -8.41
C THR A 2 3.41 -31.30 -8.97
N LEU A 3 2.74 -30.21 -8.60
CA LEU A 3 3.13 -28.84 -8.96
C LEU A 3 3.94 -28.22 -7.81
N SER A 4 5.15 -27.76 -8.09
CA SER A 4 5.97 -26.99 -7.15
C SER A 4 5.91 -25.50 -7.51
N TYR A 5 5.33 -24.67 -6.64
CA TYR A 5 5.15 -23.22 -6.85
C TYR A 5 6.10 -22.42 -5.94
N LEU A 6 7.19 -21.87 -6.51
CA LEU A 6 8.28 -21.22 -5.76
C LEU A 6 8.38 -19.71 -6.01
N CYS A 7 7.32 -19.06 -6.48
CA CYS A 7 7.28 -17.62 -6.78
C CYS A 7 6.32 -16.80 -5.88
N GLY A 8 6.02 -17.31 -4.68
CA GLY A 8 5.11 -16.67 -3.73
C GLY A 8 5.55 -15.28 -3.24
N HIS A 9 6.84 -14.93 -3.37
CA HIS A 9 7.36 -13.59 -3.06
C HIS A 9 6.89 -12.52 -4.06
N SER A 10 6.50 -12.92 -5.28
CA SER A 10 5.99 -12.02 -6.31
C SER A 10 4.45 -12.01 -6.30
N LEU A 11 3.85 -13.20 -6.37
CA LEU A 11 2.39 -13.36 -6.29
C LEU A 11 2.06 -14.57 -5.41
N GLY A 12 1.32 -14.32 -4.33
CA GLY A 12 0.83 -15.40 -3.47
C GLY A 12 -0.19 -16.29 -4.20
N PRO A 13 -0.25 -17.60 -3.91
CA PRO A 13 -1.27 -18.48 -4.46
C PRO A 13 -2.66 -18.05 -4.01
N LEU A 14 -3.67 -18.31 -4.84
CA LEU A 14 -5.07 -18.01 -4.51
C LEU A 14 -5.50 -18.81 -3.26
N VAL A 15 -5.86 -18.09 -2.19
CA VAL A 15 -6.43 -18.71 -0.99
C VAL A 15 -7.79 -19.33 -1.34
N ARG A 16 -8.02 -20.57 -0.89
CA ARG A 16 -9.21 -21.37 -1.25
C ARG A 16 -10.54 -20.63 -1.02
N SER A 17 -10.63 -19.84 0.05
CA SER A 17 -11.84 -19.10 0.42
C SER A 17 -12.05 -17.79 -0.37
N THR A 18 -11.07 -17.31 -1.12
CA THR A 18 -11.12 -15.98 -1.75
C THR A 18 -12.29 -15.86 -2.73
N ARG A 19 -12.53 -16.88 -3.56
CA ARG A 19 -13.63 -16.87 -4.53
C ARG A 19 -14.99 -16.69 -3.85
N ALA A 20 -15.28 -17.52 -2.85
CA ALA A 20 -16.55 -17.46 -2.12
C ALA A 20 -16.77 -16.10 -1.44
N ARG A 21 -15.72 -15.52 -0.85
CA ARG A 21 -15.80 -14.19 -0.21
C ARG A 21 -16.06 -13.06 -1.21
N ILE A 22 -15.44 -13.10 -2.38
CA ILE A 22 -15.69 -12.11 -3.44
C ILE A 22 -17.12 -12.23 -3.95
N GLU A 23 -17.59 -13.46 -4.19
CA GLU A 23 -18.96 -13.73 -4.65
C GLU A 23 -20.01 -13.26 -3.62
N GLU A 24 -19.73 -13.37 -2.32
CA GLU A 24 -20.59 -12.84 -1.26
C GLU A 24 -20.75 -11.32 -1.35
N GLU A 25 -19.64 -10.57 -1.51
CA GLU A 25 -19.67 -9.11 -1.64
C GLU A 25 -20.32 -8.64 -2.95
N LEU A 26 -20.06 -9.33 -4.06
CA LEU A 26 -20.75 -9.07 -5.34
C LEU A 26 -22.26 -9.31 -5.22
N GLY A 27 -22.65 -10.38 -4.54
CA GLY A 27 -24.06 -10.67 -4.25
C GLY A 27 -24.69 -9.64 -3.33
N ALA A 28 -23.98 -9.18 -2.29
CA ALA A 28 -24.44 -8.11 -1.42
C ALA A 28 -24.62 -6.80 -2.21
N TRP A 29 -23.69 -6.46 -3.10
CA TRP A 29 -23.82 -5.31 -3.97
C TRP A 29 -25.07 -5.40 -4.87
N GLY A 30 -25.27 -6.54 -5.54
CA GLY A 30 -26.43 -6.74 -6.41
C GLY A 30 -27.77 -6.66 -5.67
N ARG A 31 -27.85 -7.16 -4.43
CA ARG A 31 -29.09 -7.15 -3.63
C ARG A 31 -29.34 -5.81 -2.92
N MET A 32 -28.29 -5.13 -2.48
CA MET A 32 -28.40 -4.03 -1.51
C MET A 32 -28.04 -2.66 -2.10
N GLY A 33 -27.33 -2.61 -3.23
CA GLY A 33 -26.82 -1.36 -3.79
C GLY A 33 -26.06 -0.54 -2.76
N ILE A 34 -26.43 0.73 -2.61
CA ILE A 34 -25.85 1.65 -1.60
C ILE A 34 -26.02 1.14 -0.17
N GLY A 35 -27.03 0.29 0.10
CA GLY A 35 -27.25 -0.31 1.41
C GLY A 35 -26.07 -1.15 1.91
N GLY A 36 -25.24 -1.68 1.00
CA GLY A 36 -24.02 -2.41 1.35
C GLY A 36 -23.00 -1.59 2.14
N TYR A 37 -23.03 -0.25 2.04
CA TYR A 37 -22.13 0.61 2.82
C TYR A 37 -22.23 0.40 4.33
N GLY A 38 -23.45 0.17 4.83
CA GLY A 38 -23.72 0.07 6.27
C GLY A 38 -24.41 -1.21 6.72
N LYS A 39 -25.03 -1.96 5.80
CA LYS A 39 -25.91 -3.10 6.14
C LYS A 39 -25.46 -4.44 5.56
N SER A 40 -24.40 -4.49 4.75
CA SER A 40 -23.85 -5.79 4.34
C SER A 40 -23.31 -6.57 5.55
N PRO A 41 -23.16 -7.90 5.47
CA PRO A 41 -22.50 -8.68 6.52
C PRO A 41 -21.12 -8.15 6.91
N LEU A 42 -20.39 -7.58 5.95
CA LEU A 42 -19.15 -6.82 6.15
C LEU A 42 -19.34 -5.37 5.67
N PRO A 43 -19.83 -4.45 6.53
CA PRO A 43 -20.14 -3.08 6.14
C PRO A 43 -18.95 -2.38 5.49
N TRP A 44 -19.09 -1.97 4.22
CA TRP A 44 -17.96 -1.46 3.43
C TRP A 44 -17.32 -0.21 4.04
N MET A 45 -18.13 0.64 4.69
CA MET A 45 -17.65 1.85 5.36
C MET A 45 -16.64 1.57 6.49
N ARG A 46 -16.75 0.40 7.13
CA ARG A 46 -15.90 0.02 8.27
C ARG A 46 -14.83 -1.01 7.92
N TYR A 47 -14.93 -1.64 6.75
CA TYR A 47 -14.08 -2.77 6.36
C TYR A 47 -12.59 -2.54 6.60
N ALA A 48 -12.05 -1.40 6.12
CA ALA A 48 -10.64 -1.06 6.31
C ALA A 48 -10.28 -0.77 7.77
N HIS A 49 -11.20 -0.23 8.58
CA HIS A 49 -11.00 0.02 9.99
C HIS A 49 -10.98 -1.28 10.80
N ASP A 50 -11.92 -2.18 10.55
CA ASP A 50 -12.08 -3.42 11.30
C ASP A 50 -10.91 -4.41 11.03
N LEU A 51 -10.19 -4.25 9.92
CA LEU A 51 -8.98 -5.02 9.60
C LEU A 51 -7.68 -4.48 10.25
N ARG A 52 -7.67 -3.23 10.74
CA ARG A 52 -6.45 -2.60 11.29
C ARG A 52 -5.78 -3.41 12.40
N PRO A 53 -6.50 -3.96 13.41
CA PRO A 53 -5.86 -4.69 14.51
C PRO A 53 -5.06 -5.91 14.03
N THR A 54 -5.57 -6.62 13.01
CA THR A 54 -4.91 -7.78 12.43
C THR A 54 -3.60 -7.41 11.74
N LEU A 55 -3.62 -6.33 10.94
CA LEU A 55 -2.41 -5.88 10.24
C LEU A 55 -1.41 -5.22 11.18
N ALA A 56 -1.87 -4.46 12.18
CA ALA A 56 -1.04 -3.87 13.21
C ALA A 56 -0.21 -4.93 13.94
N ARG A 57 -0.83 -6.06 14.30
CA ARG A 57 -0.12 -7.22 14.85
C ARG A 57 0.91 -7.82 13.88
N LEU A 58 0.60 -7.87 12.57
CA LEU A 58 1.50 -8.42 11.56
C LEU A 58 2.78 -7.58 11.38
N VAL A 59 2.66 -6.25 11.44
CA VAL A 59 3.79 -5.33 11.23
C VAL A 59 4.43 -4.81 12.52
N GLY A 60 3.90 -5.20 13.69
CA GLY A 60 4.43 -4.78 15.00
C GLY A 60 4.12 -3.32 15.36
N ALA A 61 2.99 -2.78 14.93
CA ALA A 61 2.56 -1.40 15.16
C ALA A 61 1.29 -1.31 16.03
N ARG A 62 0.92 -0.11 16.47
CA ARG A 62 -0.41 0.13 17.08
C ARG A 62 -1.50 0.19 16.00
N ALA A 63 -2.74 -0.11 16.37
CA ALA A 63 -3.86 -0.12 15.43
C ALA A 63 -4.17 1.25 14.81
N ASP A 64 -3.84 2.34 15.51
CA ASP A 64 -3.96 3.73 15.05
C ASP A 64 -2.79 4.19 14.15
N GLU A 65 -1.72 3.39 14.04
CA GLU A 65 -0.57 3.64 13.16
C GLU A 65 -0.69 2.95 11.80
N VAL A 66 -1.73 2.12 11.59
CA VAL A 66 -1.92 1.33 10.37
C VAL A 66 -3.18 1.73 9.62
N ALA A 67 -3.03 1.97 8.31
CA ALA A 67 -4.11 2.20 7.38
C ALA A 67 -4.05 1.20 6.21
N ILE A 68 -5.22 0.74 5.76
CA ILE A 68 -5.39 -0.13 4.60
C ILE A 68 -5.96 0.73 3.49
N MET A 69 -5.13 1.04 2.50
CA MET A 69 -5.52 1.92 1.41
C MET A 69 -4.60 1.74 0.20
N ASN A 70 -5.14 2.01 -0.99
CA ASN A 70 -4.42 2.12 -2.27
C ASN A 70 -3.44 0.96 -2.57
N SER A 71 -2.48 1.22 -3.46
CA SER A 71 -1.31 0.38 -3.71
C SER A 71 -0.08 0.90 -2.96
N LEU A 72 0.99 0.09 -2.91
CA LEU A 72 2.25 0.44 -2.25
C LEU A 72 2.83 1.78 -2.75
N THR A 73 3.00 1.94 -4.06
CA THR A 73 3.61 3.14 -4.65
C THR A 73 2.77 4.40 -4.39
N VAL A 74 1.43 4.29 -4.43
CA VAL A 74 0.54 5.41 -4.08
C VAL A 74 0.74 5.81 -2.62
N ASN A 75 0.83 4.84 -1.71
CA ASN A 75 1.08 5.13 -0.29
C ASN A 75 2.45 5.77 -0.07
N LEU A 76 3.49 5.35 -0.79
CA LEU A 76 4.80 6.02 -0.76
C LEU A 76 4.70 7.48 -1.22
N HIS A 77 3.97 7.77 -2.29
CA HIS A 77 3.73 9.15 -2.72
C HIS A 77 3.00 9.97 -1.66
N MET A 78 1.97 9.42 -0.99
CA MET A 78 1.25 10.13 0.07
C MET A 78 2.15 10.42 1.28
N LEU A 79 2.97 9.45 1.69
CA LEU A 79 3.93 9.62 2.78
C LEU A 79 4.98 10.69 2.41
N LEU A 80 5.58 10.62 1.22
CA LEU A 80 6.56 11.60 0.76
C LEU A 80 5.92 12.99 0.62
N ALA A 81 4.72 13.10 0.06
CA ALA A 81 4.03 14.38 -0.07
C ALA A 81 3.83 15.06 1.29
N ARG A 82 3.64 14.29 2.37
CA ARG A 82 3.51 14.82 3.73
C ARG A 82 4.85 15.08 4.41
N PHE A 83 5.75 14.10 4.41
CA PHE A 83 6.94 14.10 5.26
C PHE A 83 8.19 14.68 4.58
N TYR A 84 8.27 14.63 3.25
CA TYR A 84 9.36 15.24 2.51
C TYR A 84 9.09 16.73 2.31
N GLN A 85 9.63 17.54 3.22
CA GLN A 85 9.56 19.00 3.23
C GLN A 85 10.98 19.58 3.16
N PRO A 86 11.60 19.63 1.98
CA PRO A 86 12.99 20.07 1.85
C PRO A 86 13.15 21.53 2.29
N GLN A 87 14.12 21.80 3.17
CA GLN A 87 14.42 23.14 3.67
C GLN A 87 15.93 23.36 3.76
N GLY A 88 16.43 24.43 3.13
CA GLY A 88 17.84 24.78 3.09
C GLY A 88 18.70 23.60 2.64
N ARG A 89 19.61 23.14 3.50
CA ARG A 89 20.55 22.04 3.21
C ARG A 89 19.93 20.64 3.37
N ARG A 90 18.80 20.51 4.07
CA ARG A 90 18.13 19.22 4.30
C ARG A 90 17.12 18.94 3.18
N ARG A 91 17.63 18.50 2.03
CA ARG A 91 16.83 18.25 0.82
C ARG A 91 17.06 16.88 0.17
N LYS A 92 18.06 16.13 0.63
CA LYS A 92 18.44 14.85 -0.01
C LYS A 92 17.62 13.69 0.56
N ILE A 93 17.27 12.72 -0.28
CA ILE A 93 16.69 11.43 0.12
C ILE A 93 17.72 10.34 -0.16
N LEU A 94 17.91 9.46 0.82
CA LEU A 94 18.81 8.32 0.75
C LEU A 94 17.99 7.03 0.59
N ILE A 95 18.36 6.19 -0.36
CA ILE A 95 17.75 4.85 -0.58
C ILE A 95 18.82 3.78 -0.81
N ASP A 96 18.52 2.54 -0.47
CA ASP A 96 19.43 1.39 -0.55
C ASP A 96 19.24 0.58 -1.85
N ALA A 97 20.33 0.04 -2.40
CA ALA A 97 20.34 -0.79 -3.60
C ALA A 97 20.17 -2.29 -3.27
N PRO A 98 19.53 -3.10 -4.14
CA PRO A 98 18.88 -2.70 -5.39
C PRO A 98 17.54 -2.00 -5.14
N VAL A 99 17.35 -0.85 -5.77
CA VAL A 99 16.11 -0.08 -5.66
C VAL A 99 15.10 -0.59 -6.68
N PHE A 100 13.91 -0.99 -6.22
CA PHE A 100 12.83 -1.35 -7.13
C PHE A 100 12.40 -0.13 -7.98
N PRO A 101 12.17 -0.26 -9.30
CA PRO A 101 11.96 0.90 -10.18
C PRO A 101 10.86 1.87 -9.74
N SER A 102 9.73 1.37 -9.21
CA SER A 102 8.64 2.23 -8.75
C SER A 102 9.03 3.12 -7.57
N ASP A 103 9.89 2.63 -6.69
CA ASP A 103 10.34 3.33 -5.48
C ASP A 103 11.28 4.46 -5.88
N ARG A 104 12.21 4.17 -6.81
CA ARG A 104 13.07 5.19 -7.42
C ARG A 104 12.26 6.28 -8.09
N MET A 105 11.22 5.90 -8.84
CA MET A 105 10.35 6.85 -9.53
C MET A 105 9.52 7.69 -8.56
N ALA A 106 8.97 7.09 -7.50
CA ALA A 106 8.21 7.79 -6.48
C ALA A 106 9.07 8.85 -5.78
N VAL A 107 10.30 8.50 -5.41
CA VAL A 107 11.25 9.44 -4.78
C VAL A 107 11.68 10.54 -5.76
N SER A 108 12.08 10.17 -6.97
CA SER A 108 12.55 11.14 -7.98
C SER A 108 11.48 12.15 -8.35
N SER A 109 10.24 11.70 -8.55
CA SER A 109 9.12 12.58 -8.88
C SER A 109 8.73 13.50 -7.72
N GLN A 110 8.82 13.03 -6.46
CA GLN A 110 8.58 13.86 -5.27
C GLN A 110 9.68 14.92 -5.07
N ILE A 111 10.94 14.59 -5.36
CA ILE A 111 12.03 15.57 -5.40
C ILE A 111 11.74 16.66 -6.43
N ALA A 112 11.43 16.27 -7.67
CA ALA A 112 11.12 17.20 -8.75
C ALA A 112 9.88 18.06 -8.43
N TRP A 113 8.83 17.46 -7.88
CA TRP A 113 7.60 18.16 -7.49
C TRP A 113 7.84 19.23 -6.41
N ARG A 114 8.85 19.05 -5.55
CA ARG A 114 9.30 20.05 -4.56
C ARG A 114 10.34 21.04 -5.10
N GLY A 115 10.60 21.06 -6.41
CA GLY A 115 11.57 21.94 -7.05
C GLY A 115 13.04 21.50 -6.89
N GLY A 116 13.27 20.25 -6.48
CA GLY A 116 14.60 19.67 -6.38
C GLY A 116 15.11 19.05 -7.69
N ASP A 117 16.35 18.60 -7.69
CA ASP A 117 16.97 17.90 -8.82
C ASP A 117 17.21 16.44 -8.42
N PRO A 118 16.46 15.46 -8.98
CA PRO A 118 16.64 14.06 -8.64
C PRO A 118 18.05 13.52 -8.88
N SER A 119 18.82 14.08 -9.82
CA SER A 119 20.19 13.65 -10.08
C SER A 119 21.17 14.06 -8.97
N ALA A 120 20.86 15.13 -8.24
CA ALA A 120 21.68 15.67 -7.16
C ALA A 120 21.11 15.34 -5.76
N ASP A 121 19.79 15.23 -5.61
CA ASP A 121 19.11 15.10 -4.33
C ASP A 121 18.73 13.66 -3.98
N LEU A 122 18.75 12.73 -4.93
CA LEU A 122 18.62 11.30 -4.65
C LEU A 122 20.00 10.66 -4.49
N ILE A 123 20.28 10.13 -3.31
CA ILE A 123 21.47 9.33 -3.05
C ILE A 123 21.05 7.86 -3.00
N VAL A 124 21.72 7.03 -3.79
CA VAL A 124 21.60 5.56 -3.71
C VAL A 124 22.88 5.03 -3.07
N ILE A 125 22.76 4.24 -2.01
CA ILE A 125 23.86 3.51 -1.37
C ILE A 125 23.65 2.01 -1.54
N GLY A 126 24.74 1.23 -1.50
CA GLY A 126 24.71 -0.22 -1.69
C GLY A 126 25.64 -0.70 -2.79
#